data_AF-A0A0F9R6L3-F1
#
_entry.id   AF-A0A0F9R6L3-F1
#
_cell.length_a   1.000
_cell.length_b   1.000
_cell.length_c   1.000
_cell.angle_alpha   90.00
_cell.angle_beta   90.00
_cell.angle_gamma   90.00
#
_symmetry.space_group_name_H-M   'P 1'
#
loop_
_entity.id
_entity.type
_entity.pdbx_description
1 polymer ?
#
loop_
_entity_poly.entity_id
_entity_poly.type
_entity_poly.pdbx_seq_one_letter_code
_entity_poly.pdbx_strand_id
1 'polypeptide(L)'
;MKEKEILKNNKLIAEFMGLTILEGDYNKLHCIPGKGGFVILVKVEGDYIPVYLLQYDSSWDWLMPVVDKIELLSPSRRTFTHVDMMEEFSWEVSLGGNGIYISKVSKIDAMYNGVVKFIKWYNKKKK
;
A
#
# COMPACT_ATOMS: atom_id res chain seq x y z
N MET A 1 -7.83 -9.68 5.87
CA MET A 1 -6.58 -10.09 5.18
C MET A 1 -5.65 -10.75 6.20
N LYS A 2 -4.72 -11.65 5.83
CA LYS A 2 -3.80 -12.24 6.82
C LYS A 2 -2.66 -11.25 7.13
N GLU A 3 -2.23 -11.14 8.39
CA GLU A 3 -1.21 -10.17 8.86
C GLU A 3 0.09 -10.21 8.03
N LYS A 4 0.55 -11.41 7.64
CA LYS A 4 1.72 -11.57 6.76
C LYS A 4 1.55 -10.95 5.37
N GLU A 5 0.33 -10.92 4.87
CA GLU A 5 0.01 -10.33 3.56
C GLU A 5 0.03 -8.81 3.63
N ILE A 6 -0.50 -8.22 4.72
CA ILE A 6 -0.46 -6.78 4.99
C ILE A 6 1.00 -6.30 5.05
N LEU A 7 1.87 -7.00 5.78
CA LEU A 7 3.31 -6.66 5.85
C LEU A 7 3.98 -6.65 4.47
N LYS A 8 3.72 -7.68 3.66
CA LYS A 8 4.28 -7.78 2.31
C LYS A 8 3.78 -6.67 1.40
N ASN A 9 2.50 -6.35 1.49
CA ASN A 9 1.87 -5.30 0.68
C ASN A 9 2.31 -3.90 1.15
N ASN A 10 2.46 -3.66 2.45
CA ASN A 10 2.95 -2.38 3.00
C ASN A 10 4.40 -2.13 2.60
N LYS A 11 5.24 -3.18 2.59
CA LYS A 11 6.58 -3.12 2.01
C LYS A 11 6.54 -2.72 0.52
N LEU A 12 5.69 -3.38 -0.27
CA LEU A 12 5.54 -3.07 -1.70
C LEU A 12 5.12 -1.62 -1.94
N ILE A 13 4.20 -1.10 -1.11
CA ILE A 13 3.76 0.30 -1.18
C ILE A 13 4.92 1.25 -0.82
N ALA A 14 5.69 0.95 0.24
CA ALA A 14 6.84 1.74 0.63
C ALA A 14 7.91 1.82 -0.48
N GLU A 15 8.21 0.69 -1.14
CA GLU A 15 9.11 0.65 -2.31
C GLU A 15 8.58 1.52 -3.45
N PHE A 16 7.29 1.43 -3.76
CA PHE A 16 6.65 2.25 -4.78
C PHE A 16 6.71 3.74 -4.45
N MET A 17 6.57 4.11 -3.17
CA MET A 17 6.71 5.48 -2.68
C MET A 17 8.15 5.99 -2.78
N GLY A 18 9.14 5.11 -2.97
CA GLY A 18 10.56 5.46 -3.04
C GLY A 18 11.23 5.55 -1.67
N LEU A 19 10.60 4.96 -0.65
CA LEU A 19 11.16 4.95 0.70
C LEU A 19 12.35 3.99 0.79
N THR A 20 13.36 4.36 1.57
CA THR A 20 14.52 3.49 1.80
C THR A 20 14.13 2.35 2.72
N ILE A 21 14.43 1.11 2.31
CA ILE A 21 14.14 -0.09 3.08
C ILE A 21 15.44 -0.70 3.58
N LEU A 22 15.49 -1.02 4.87
CA LEU A 22 16.57 -1.79 5.49
C LEU A 22 16.00 -3.10 6.01
N GLU A 23 16.67 -4.19 5.67
CA GLU A 23 16.34 -5.53 6.13
C GLU A 23 17.51 -6.09 6.92
N GLY A 24 17.24 -6.58 8.12
CA GLY A 24 18.31 -7.11 8.94
C GLY A 24 17.84 -7.72 10.24
N ASP A 25 18.79 -8.39 10.88
CA ASP A 25 18.62 -8.82 12.27
C ASP A 25 18.56 -7.59 13.17
N TYR A 26 17.56 -7.55 14.04
CA TYR A 26 17.35 -6.52 15.05
C TYR A 26 18.64 -6.12 15.80
N ASN A 27 19.48 -7.11 16.13
CA ASN A 27 20.71 -6.89 16.88
C ASN A 27 21.74 -6.02 16.13
N LYS A 28 21.60 -5.90 14.80
CA LYS A 28 22.47 -5.07 13.95
C LYS A 28 21.91 -3.67 13.70
N LEU A 29 20.62 -3.46 13.93
CA LEU A 29 19.92 -2.22 13.57
C LEU A 29 19.75 -1.28 14.77
N HIS A 30 19.75 -1.77 16.02
CA HIS A 30 19.64 -0.94 17.24
C HIS A 30 18.41 -0.02 17.31
N CYS A 31 17.37 -0.23 16.49
CA CYS A 31 16.35 0.81 16.29
C CYS A 31 15.18 0.82 17.30
N ILE A 32 14.89 -0.26 18.04
CA ILE A 32 13.68 -0.34 18.89
C ILE A 32 13.97 -1.22 20.10
N PRO A 33 13.71 -0.81 21.36
CA PRO A 33 13.90 -1.70 22.51
C PRO A 33 12.80 -2.78 22.61
N GLY A 34 13.17 -4.05 22.77
CA GLY A 34 12.30 -5.12 23.30
C GLY A 34 11.76 -6.20 22.32
N LYS A 35 12.18 -6.24 21.05
CA LYS A 35 11.74 -7.29 20.10
C LYS A 35 12.90 -7.90 19.32
N GLY A 36 13.51 -8.98 19.82
CA GLY A 36 14.48 -9.76 19.03
C GLY A 36 13.85 -10.37 17.77
N GLY A 37 14.60 -10.42 16.67
CA GLY A 37 14.17 -11.08 15.42
C GLY A 37 14.58 -10.34 14.14
N PHE A 38 14.17 -10.88 12.98
CA PHE A 38 14.33 -10.22 11.69
C PHE A 38 13.34 -9.05 11.58
N VAL A 39 13.83 -7.85 11.25
CA VAL A 39 13.02 -6.64 11.14
C VAL A 39 13.22 -6.01 9.76
N ILE A 40 12.12 -5.51 9.19
CA ILE A 40 12.12 -4.68 7.99
C ILE A 40 11.79 -3.27 8.45
N LEU A 41 12.73 -2.35 8.24
CA LEU A 41 12.61 -0.93 8.56
C LEU A 41 12.46 -0.11 7.29
N VAL A 42 11.72 0.98 7.40
CA VAL A 42 11.51 1.95 6.33
C VAL A 42 11.89 3.32 6.85
N LYS A 43 12.66 4.07 6.07
CA LYS A 43 13.00 5.45 6.39
C LYS A 43 11.83 6.38 6.02
N VAL A 44 11.23 7.02 7.00
CA VAL A 44 10.15 8.01 6.85
C VAL A 44 10.60 9.28 7.57
N GLU A 45 10.63 10.41 6.85
CA GLU A 45 10.98 11.74 7.41
C GLU A 45 12.33 11.85 8.14
N GLY A 46 13.24 10.89 7.94
CA GLY A 46 14.54 10.87 8.61
C GLY A 46 14.70 9.72 9.59
N ASP A 47 13.59 9.18 10.10
CA ASP A 47 13.54 8.12 11.09
C ASP A 47 13.30 6.74 10.47
N TYR A 48 13.79 5.70 11.13
CA TYR A 48 13.55 4.31 10.74
C TYR A 48 12.42 3.72 11.56
N ILE A 49 11.31 3.41 10.92
CA ILE A 49 10.16 2.75 11.54
C ILE A 49 9.96 1.34 10.94
N PRO A 50 9.48 0.36 11.71
CA PRO A 50 9.15 -0.96 11.17
C PRO A 50 8.02 -0.92 10.15
N VAL A 51 8.10 -1.79 9.15
CA VAL A 51 7.03 -1.99 8.17
C VAL A 51 5.69 -2.33 8.82
N TYR A 52 5.68 -3.03 9.95
CA TYR A 52 4.45 -3.37 10.66
C TYR A 52 3.75 -2.17 11.32
N LEU A 53 4.43 -1.02 11.44
CA LEU A 53 3.82 0.23 11.91
C LEU A 53 3.27 1.09 10.76
N LEU A 54 3.51 0.71 9.50
CA LEU A 54 2.93 1.40 8.34
C LEU A 54 1.45 1.06 8.27
N GLN A 55 0.60 2.10 8.26
CA GLN A 55 -0.85 1.97 8.36
C GLN A 55 -1.56 2.19 7.02
N TYR A 56 -0.96 1.76 5.90
CA TYR A 56 -1.57 1.92 4.57
C TYR A 56 -2.93 1.21 4.43
N ASP A 57 -3.18 0.16 5.20
CA ASP A 57 -4.43 -0.62 5.19
C ASP A 57 -5.51 -0.05 6.12
N SER A 58 -5.13 0.79 7.10
CA SER A 58 -6.03 1.24 8.17
C SER A 58 -6.11 2.76 8.35
N SER A 59 -5.22 3.54 7.72
CA SER A 59 -5.20 5.00 7.79
C SER A 59 -5.25 5.64 6.38
N TRP A 60 -6.22 6.53 6.20
CA TRP A 60 -6.33 7.34 4.98
C TRP A 60 -5.15 8.29 4.81
N ASP A 61 -4.61 8.86 5.90
CA ASP A 61 -3.48 9.79 5.83
C ASP A 61 -2.23 9.13 5.25
N TRP A 62 -2.05 7.83 5.51
CA TRP A 62 -0.98 7.03 4.90
C TRP A 62 -1.30 6.63 3.47
N LEU A 63 -2.56 6.28 3.18
CA LEU A 63 -2.95 5.74 1.87
C LEU A 63 -3.11 6.82 0.78
N MET A 64 -3.63 7.99 1.12
CA MET A 64 -3.94 9.05 0.15
C MET A 64 -2.72 9.57 -0.63
N PRO A 65 -1.54 9.81 -0.01
CA PRO A 65 -0.34 10.18 -0.76
C PRO A 65 0.07 9.15 -1.83
N VAL A 66 -0.24 7.87 -1.60
CA VAL A 66 0.01 6.80 -2.57
C VAL A 66 -0.96 6.89 -3.74
N VAL A 67 -2.23 7.16 -3.46
CA VAL A 67 -3.27 7.38 -4.48
C VAL A 67 -2.90 8.57 -5.34
N ASP A 68 -2.55 9.71 -4.75
CA ASP A 68 -2.14 10.92 -5.47
C ASP A 68 -0.95 10.64 -6.40
N LYS A 69 0.06 9.90 -5.91
CA LYS A 69 1.21 9.49 -6.74
C LYS A 69 0.77 8.63 -7.93
N ILE A 70 -0.19 7.72 -7.75
CA ILE A 70 -0.69 6.89 -8.85
C ILE A 70 -1.46 7.72 -9.87
N GLU A 71 -2.28 8.67 -9.44
CA GLU A 71 -3.01 9.57 -10.34
C GLU A 71 -2.05 10.43 -11.18
N LEU A 72 -0.98 10.94 -10.57
CA LEU A 72 0.08 11.67 -11.27
C LEU A 72 0.83 10.83 -12.31
N LEU A 73 0.96 9.52 -12.10
CA LEU A 73 1.59 8.60 -13.07
C LEU A 73 0.67 8.25 -14.25
N SER A 74 -0.61 8.61 -14.18
CA SER A 74 -1.61 8.30 -15.19
C SER A 74 -2.57 9.48 -15.41
N PRO A 75 -2.06 10.68 -15.78
CA PRO A 75 -2.86 11.89 -15.87
C PRO A 75 -3.96 11.81 -16.94
N SER A 76 -3.75 10.99 -17.98
CA SER A 76 -4.73 10.69 -19.04
C SER A 76 -5.62 9.48 -18.73
N ARG A 77 -5.33 8.73 -17.66
CA ARG A 77 -6.12 7.60 -17.17
C ARG A 77 -6.40 7.81 -15.69
N ARG A 78 -7.33 8.72 -15.42
CA ARG A 78 -8.22 8.75 -14.25
C ARG A 78 -8.29 7.37 -13.55
N THR A 79 -7.34 7.10 -12.64
CA THR A 79 -7.00 5.73 -12.20
C THR A 79 -7.81 5.31 -10.98
N PHE A 80 -8.40 6.25 -10.25
CA PHE A 80 -9.24 6.01 -9.10
C PHE A 80 -10.43 6.97 -9.14
N THR A 81 -11.32 6.82 -10.12
CA THR A 81 -12.36 7.83 -10.37
C THR A 81 -13.60 7.74 -9.51
N HIS A 82 -14.00 6.53 -9.14
CA HIS A 82 -15.26 6.29 -8.46
C HIS A 82 -15.09 5.12 -7.50
N VAL A 83 -15.66 5.28 -6.30
CA VAL A 83 -15.91 4.20 -5.35
C VAL A 83 -17.42 4.21 -5.15
N ASP A 84 -18.14 3.67 -6.12
CA ASP A 84 -19.60 3.63 -6.10
C ASP A 84 -20.09 2.41 -5.33
N MET A 85 -21.08 2.66 -4.47
CA MET A 85 -21.77 1.62 -3.70
C MET A 85 -22.85 1.03 -4.62
N MET A 86 -22.64 -0.16 -5.17
CA MET A 86 -23.70 -0.85 -5.93
C MET A 86 -24.62 -1.64 -5.01
N GLU A 87 -25.87 -1.81 -5.43
CA GLU A 87 -26.87 -2.66 -4.76
C GLU A 87 -26.25 -4.06 -4.54
N GLU A 88 -26.18 -4.47 -3.27
CA GLU A 88 -25.40 -5.58 -2.72
C GLU A 88 -23.88 -5.36 -2.57
N PHE A 89 -23.51 -4.50 -1.60
CA PHE A 89 -22.26 -4.56 -0.81
C PHE A 89 -20.96 -4.76 -1.62
N SER A 90 -20.84 -4.15 -2.78
CA SER A 90 -19.61 -4.19 -3.57
C SER A 90 -19.15 -2.80 -3.99
N TRP A 91 -17.83 -2.62 -3.99
CA TRP A 91 -17.15 -1.41 -4.42
C TRP A 91 -16.47 -1.67 -5.76
N GLU A 92 -16.68 -0.77 -6.72
CA GLU A 92 -15.86 -0.74 -7.93
C GLU A 92 -14.70 0.23 -7.74
N VAL A 93 -13.50 -0.18 -8.14
CA VAL A 93 -12.33 0.70 -8.29
C VAL A 93 -11.89 0.66 -9.74
N SER A 94 -12.12 1.74 -10.50
CA SER A 94 -11.83 1.77 -11.93
C SER A 94 -10.38 2.18 -12.22
N LEU A 95 -9.49 1.21 -12.44
CA LEU A 95 -8.10 1.46 -12.83
C LEU A 95 -7.98 1.64 -14.35
N GLY A 96 -8.01 2.89 -14.84
CA GLY A 96 -7.68 3.23 -16.22
C GLY A 96 -8.62 2.62 -17.27
N GLY A 97 -9.92 2.59 -16.99
CA GLY A 97 -10.98 2.14 -17.91
C GLY A 97 -11.44 0.69 -17.74
N ASN A 98 -10.70 -0.12 -16.98
CA ASN A 98 -11.13 -1.46 -16.57
C ASN A 98 -11.53 -1.42 -15.08
N GLY A 99 -12.82 -1.63 -14.80
CA GLY A 99 -13.35 -1.75 -13.44
C GLY A 99 -12.75 -2.94 -12.68
N ILE A 100 -12.36 -2.74 -11.42
CA ILE A 100 -12.07 -3.82 -10.48
C ILE A 100 -13.23 -3.89 -9.49
N TYR A 101 -13.99 -4.98 -9.54
CA TYR A 101 -15.03 -5.26 -8.56
C TYR A 101 -14.43 -5.86 -7.28
N ILE A 102 -14.80 -5.29 -6.14
CA ILE A 102 -14.43 -5.77 -4.81
C ILE A 102 -15.70 -5.87 -3.95
N SER A 103 -16.29 -7.06 -3.88
CA SER A 103 -17.47 -7.31 -3.06
C SER A 103 -17.10 -7.62 -1.60
N LYS A 104 -17.76 -6.93 -0.65
CA LYS A 104 -17.79 -7.19 0.80
C LYS A 104 -16.59 -6.74 1.66
N VAL A 105 -15.94 -5.63 1.31
CA VAL A 105 -14.87 -5.04 2.17
C VAL A 105 -15.16 -3.58 2.51
N SER A 106 -14.48 -3.03 3.52
CA SER A 106 -14.63 -1.60 3.84
C SER A 106 -14.10 -0.72 2.69
N LYS A 107 -14.49 0.56 2.64
CA LYS A 107 -14.01 1.50 1.60
C LYS A 107 -12.48 1.59 1.58
N ILE A 108 -11.85 1.61 2.75
CA ILE A 108 -10.39 1.68 2.87
C ILE A 108 -9.73 0.37 2.40
N ASP A 109 -10.31 -0.78 2.72
CA ASP A 109 -9.83 -2.07 2.21
C ASP A 109 -9.93 -2.14 0.68
N ALA A 110 -11.03 -1.65 0.10
CA ALA A 110 -11.22 -1.62 -1.34
C ALA A 110 -10.14 -0.75 -2.01
N MET A 111 -9.89 0.43 -1.45
CA MET A 111 -8.86 1.34 -1.95
C MET A 111 -7.46 0.74 -1.81
N TYR A 112 -7.11 0.24 -0.63
CA TYR A 112 -5.83 -0.42 -0.36
C TYR A 112 -5.58 -1.58 -1.32
N ASN A 113 -6.58 -2.44 -1.54
CA ASN A 113 -6.49 -3.52 -2.52
C ASN A 113 -6.30 -3.02 -3.95
N GLY A 114 -7.01 -1.95 -4.33
CA GLY A 114 -6.85 -1.28 -5.62
C GLY A 114 -5.42 -0.78 -5.83
N VAL A 115 -4.87 -0.07 -4.84
CA VAL A 115 -3.48 0.42 -4.82
C VAL A 115 -2.48 -0.72 -4.97
N VAL A 116 -2.60 -1.79 -4.16
CA VAL A 116 -1.70 -2.95 -4.23
C VAL A 116 -1.76 -3.62 -5.61
N LYS A 117 -2.95 -3.78 -6.19
CA LYS A 117 -3.12 -4.36 -7.53
C LYS A 117 -2.48 -3.48 -8.60
N PHE A 118 -2.70 -2.17 -8.54
CA PHE A 118 -2.09 -1.20 -9.45
C PHE A 118 -0.56 -1.31 -9.41
N ILE A 119 0.04 -1.26 -8.22
CA ILE A 119 1.50 -1.31 -8.06
C ILE A 119 2.07 -2.61 -8.61
N LYS A 120 1.43 -3.76 -8.36
CA LYS A 120 1.83 -5.06 -8.92
C LYS A 120 1.83 -5.05 -10.45
N TRP A 121 0.77 -4.50 -11.06
CA TRP A 121 0.68 -4.36 -12.51
C TRP A 121 1.76 -3.39 -13.06
N TYR A 122 1.95 -2.25 -12.40
CA TYR A 122 2.91 -1.22 -12.79
C TYR A 122 4.35 -1.75 -12.76
N ASN A 123 4.72 -2.45 -11.70
CA ASN A 123 6.04 -3.09 -11.56
C ASN A 123 6.25 -4.21 -12.58
N LYS A 124 5.18 -4.93 -12.98
CA LYS A 124 5.27 -5.95 -14.04
C LYS A 124 5.52 -5.33 -15.42
N LYS A 125 4.99 -4.13 -15.71
CA LYS A 125 5.22 -3.41 -16.96
C LYS A 125 6.59 -2.73 -17.07
N LYS A 126 7.22 -2.45 -15.93
CA LYS A 126 8.57 -1.86 -15.87
C LYS A 126 9.70 -2.88 -16.07
N LYS A 127 9.39 -4.18 -16.00
CA LYS A 127 10.30 -5.28 -16.36
C LYS A 127 10.14 -5.61 -17.83
#